data_AF-A0A9P6FL44-F1
#
_entry.id   AF-A0A9P6FL44-F1
#
_cell.length_a   1.000
_cell.length_b   1.000
_cell.length_c   1.000
_cell.angle_alpha   90.00
_cell.angle_beta   90.00
_cell.angle_gamma   90.00
#
_symmetry.space_group_name_H-M   'P 1'
#
loop_
_entity.id
_entity.type
_entity.pdbx_description
1 polymer ?
#
loop_
_entity_poly.entity_id
_entity_poly.type
_entity_poly.pdbx_seq_one_letter_code
_entity_poly.pdbx_strand_id
1 'polypeptide(L)'
;MCSNGLPDNCQVVSNSVYKCDGKGGLELVKKCDGTETCVEKGTKADCVSNDCKCPDDGTVCGEVFPLSCKLKATALYSCKKGQNPTYLKDCYPNRCSSTSMAAASAAEVFVAEASNDQCVDSCKCSEAGLICGSTFPAKCNLKGTSLYKCTGAGVDPVLETECTKGCVVNAGDDSCTASDDCKCKDKDDVCGNAFPSACKLISGALYSCSAGAGTNPVLLKTCPDNQCDVQVGPDQCKPGPCECKDTNPVCGSTLPDSCGLDKSTLYQCTKKGEKPSGGQKCESGECKTT
;
A
#
# COMPACT_ATOMS: atom_id res chain seq x y z
N MET A 1 19.65 -4.04 15.02
CA MET A 1 20.26 -3.72 13.71
C MET A 1 21.76 -3.61 13.85
N CYS A 2 22.49 -3.94 12.79
CA CYS A 2 23.94 -3.82 12.74
C CYS A 2 24.36 -2.42 12.28
N SER A 3 25.52 -1.94 12.76
CA SER A 3 26.09 -0.65 12.35
C SER A 3 26.19 -0.49 10.83
N ASN A 4 26.40 -1.58 10.09
CA ASN A 4 26.60 -1.56 8.64
C ASN A 4 25.29 -1.36 7.85
N GLY A 5 24.13 -1.52 8.50
CA GLY A 5 22.83 -1.21 7.91
C GLY A 5 22.38 0.23 8.12
N LEU A 6 23.19 1.05 8.81
CA LEU A 6 22.88 2.44 9.12
C LEU A 6 23.63 3.40 8.18
N PRO A 7 23.04 4.54 7.81
CA PRO A 7 23.68 5.51 6.94
C PRO A 7 24.91 6.16 7.60
N ASP A 8 25.91 6.52 6.80
CA ASP A 8 27.23 7.01 7.25
C ASP A 8 27.17 8.29 8.10
N ASN A 9 26.05 9.03 8.05
CA ASN A 9 25.83 10.23 8.85
C ASN A 9 25.46 9.92 10.32
N CYS A 10 25.06 8.68 10.62
CA CYS A 10 24.89 8.23 11.99
C CYS A 10 26.29 7.94 12.55
N GLN A 11 26.75 8.72 13.54
CA GLN A 11 28.05 8.54 14.20
C GLN A 11 28.12 7.24 15.04
N VAL A 12 27.97 6.09 14.39
CA VAL A 12 27.92 4.77 15.01
C VAL A 12 29.28 4.11 15.02
N VAL A 13 29.50 3.27 16.03
CA VAL A 13 30.68 2.43 16.15
C VAL A 13 30.54 1.27 15.17
N SER A 14 31.52 1.12 14.27
CA SER A 14 31.56 0.01 13.32
C SER A 14 31.56 -1.34 14.04
N ASN A 15 30.99 -2.35 13.39
CA ASN A 15 30.88 -3.72 13.90
C ASN A 15 30.18 -3.81 15.27
N SER A 16 29.03 -3.14 15.41
CA SER A 16 28.27 -3.11 16.66
C SER A 16 26.77 -3.32 16.44
N VAL A 17 26.12 -3.89 17.46
CA VAL A 17 24.68 -4.12 17.54
C VAL A 17 24.00 -2.91 18.18
N TYR A 18 22.97 -2.38 17.54
CA TYR A 18 22.16 -1.26 18.00
C TYR A 18 20.69 -1.63 18.13
N LYS A 19 19.99 -0.96 19.05
CA LYS A 19 18.53 -0.95 19.19
C LYS A 19 18.00 0.49 19.11
N CYS A 20 16.76 0.67 18.65
CA CYS A 20 16.09 1.97 18.69
C CYS A 20 15.51 2.23 20.09
N ASP A 21 15.67 3.44 20.61
CA ASP A 21 15.24 3.85 21.97
C ASP A 21 13.76 4.26 22.08
N GLY A 22 12.98 4.06 21.02
CA GLY A 22 11.56 4.47 20.93
C GLY A 22 11.34 5.98 20.71
N LYS A 23 12.39 6.81 20.80
CA LYS A 23 12.38 8.24 20.46
C LYS A 23 13.07 8.54 19.13
N GLY A 24 13.48 7.49 18.41
CA GLY A 24 14.23 7.60 17.16
C GLY A 24 15.75 7.70 17.36
N GLY A 25 16.24 7.61 18.60
CA GLY A 25 17.66 7.49 18.90
C GLY A 25 18.16 6.04 18.79
N LEU A 26 19.45 5.88 18.54
CA LEU A 26 20.13 4.59 18.50
C LEU A 26 20.92 4.37 19.79
N GLU A 27 20.62 3.29 20.49
CA GLU A 27 21.36 2.87 21.70
C GLU A 27 22.28 1.69 21.34
N LEU A 28 23.57 1.84 21.64
CA LEU A 28 24.58 0.79 21.46
C LEU A 28 24.31 -0.35 22.45
N VAL A 29 24.04 -1.54 21.93
CA VAL A 29 23.76 -2.74 22.75
C VAL A 29 25.03 -3.52 23.05
N LYS A 30 25.81 -3.86 22.01
CA LYS A 30 27.06 -4.61 22.13
C LYS A 30 28.01 -4.24 21.00
N LYS A 31 29.30 -4.10 21.31
CA LYS A 31 30.37 -4.02 20.31
C LYS A 31 30.88 -5.44 20.05
N CYS A 32 30.91 -5.85 18.79
CA CYS A 32 31.49 -7.14 18.41
C CYS A 32 33.01 -7.03 18.46
N ASP A 33 33.67 -8.03 19.05
CA ASP A 33 35.13 -8.04 19.13
C ASP A 33 35.79 -8.32 17.76
N GLY A 34 37.12 -8.33 17.68
CA GLY A 34 37.83 -8.57 16.41
C GLY A 34 37.62 -9.97 15.83
N THR A 35 37.09 -10.90 16.62
CA THR A 35 36.75 -12.26 16.22
C THR A 35 35.26 -12.43 15.92
N GLU A 36 34.44 -11.43 16.16
CA GLU A 36 33.01 -11.42 15.88
C GLU A 36 32.67 -10.42 14.75
N THR A 37 31.62 -10.72 14.00
CA THR A 37 31.00 -9.77 13.05
C THR A 37 29.54 -9.58 13.42
N CYS A 38 29.05 -8.34 13.38
CA CYS A 38 27.62 -8.08 13.53
C CYS A 38 26.86 -8.61 12.32
N VAL A 39 25.88 -9.49 12.56
CA VAL A 39 24.99 -10.05 11.52
C VAL A 39 23.54 -9.79 11.90
N GLU A 40 22.71 -9.42 10.91
CA GLU A 40 21.27 -9.28 11.06
C GLU A 40 20.58 -10.63 10.83
N LYS A 41 19.74 -11.05 11.78
CA LYS A 41 18.95 -12.28 11.77
C LYS A 41 17.48 -11.91 11.96
N GLY A 42 16.75 -11.72 10.85
CA GLY A 42 15.38 -11.22 10.86
C GLY A 42 15.28 -9.83 11.52
N THR A 43 14.47 -9.70 12.57
CA THR A 43 14.32 -8.44 13.32
C THR A 43 15.38 -8.21 14.39
N LYS A 44 16.32 -9.16 14.57
CA LYS A 44 17.39 -9.10 15.57
C LYS A 44 18.75 -8.92 14.90
N ALA A 45 19.70 -8.37 15.63
CA ALA A 45 21.10 -8.34 15.23
C ALA A 45 21.95 -8.89 16.36
N ASP A 46 22.98 -9.65 16.02
CA ASP A 46 23.85 -10.30 17.01
C ASP A 46 25.30 -10.32 16.52
N CYS A 47 26.23 -10.44 17.46
CA CYS A 47 27.64 -10.64 17.15
C CYS A 47 27.89 -12.12 16.93
N VAL A 48 28.27 -12.49 15.70
CA VAL A 48 28.52 -13.87 15.30
C VAL A 48 30.02 -14.09 15.14
N SER A 49 30.54 -15.17 15.72
CA SER A 49 31.95 -15.54 15.57
C SER A 49 32.35 -15.71 14.10
N ASN A 50 33.53 -15.19 13.75
CA ASN A 50 34.17 -15.33 12.44
C ASN A 50 34.92 -16.66 12.27
N ASP A 51 34.86 -17.53 13.28
CA ASP A 51 35.53 -18.84 13.27
C ASP A 51 34.90 -19.85 12.30
N CYS A 52 33.80 -19.47 11.63
CA CYS A 52 33.04 -20.30 10.69
C CYS A 52 32.62 -21.64 11.32
N LYS A 53 32.51 -21.68 12.65
CA LYS A 53 32.11 -22.87 13.38
C LYS A 53 30.60 -22.91 13.55
N CYS A 54 30.08 -24.11 13.67
CA CYS A 54 28.69 -24.34 13.95
C CYS A 54 28.32 -23.77 15.34
N PRO A 55 27.31 -22.90 15.44
CA PRO A 55 26.88 -22.34 16.72
C PRO A 55 26.25 -23.41 17.63
N ASP A 56 25.53 -24.36 17.02
CA ASP A 56 24.84 -25.46 17.70
C ASP A 56 24.90 -26.74 16.86
N ASP A 57 24.50 -27.86 17.47
CA ASP A 57 24.35 -29.13 16.78
C ASP A 57 23.13 -29.11 15.84
N GLY A 58 23.19 -29.92 14.78
CA GLY A 58 22.06 -30.16 13.88
C GLY A 58 22.34 -29.77 12.43
N THR A 59 21.34 -29.21 11.77
CA THR A 59 21.39 -28.81 10.37
C THR A 59 21.08 -27.32 10.27
N VAL A 60 21.99 -26.56 9.66
CA VAL A 60 21.84 -25.11 9.50
C VAL A 60 21.94 -24.67 8.04
N CYS A 61 21.27 -23.57 7.73
CA CYS A 61 21.44 -22.84 6.49
C CYS A 61 22.80 -22.15 6.43
N GLY A 62 23.39 -22.11 5.23
CA GLY A 62 24.66 -21.44 4.98
C GLY A 62 24.63 -19.94 5.28
N GLU A 63 23.44 -19.32 5.26
CA GLU A 63 23.25 -17.90 5.60
C GLU A 63 23.54 -17.57 7.07
N VAL A 64 23.55 -18.56 7.95
CA VAL A 64 23.87 -18.38 9.37
C VAL A 64 25.36 -18.05 9.57
N PHE A 65 26.19 -18.40 8.59
CA PHE A 65 27.62 -18.15 8.62
C PHE A 65 27.98 -16.81 7.98
N PRO A 66 28.98 -16.08 8.53
CA PRO A 66 29.50 -14.88 7.91
C PRO A 66 29.96 -15.10 6.45
N LEU A 67 29.82 -14.07 5.61
CA LEU A 67 30.28 -14.12 4.20
C LEU A 67 31.77 -14.45 4.06
N SER A 68 32.58 -14.12 5.08
CA SER A 68 34.00 -14.47 5.15
C SER A 68 34.26 -15.98 5.10
N CYS A 69 33.28 -16.79 5.51
CA CYS A 69 33.37 -18.26 5.50
C CYS A 69 33.25 -18.87 4.11
N LYS A 70 32.84 -18.09 3.09
CA LYS A 70 32.67 -18.54 1.69
C LYS A 70 31.74 -19.76 1.55
N LEU A 71 30.81 -19.92 2.48
CA LEU A 71 29.77 -20.93 2.42
C LEU A 71 28.62 -20.43 1.55
N LYS A 72 27.94 -21.34 0.86
CA LYS A 72 26.80 -20.98 0.02
C LYS A 72 25.60 -20.71 0.91
N ALA A 73 25.06 -19.49 0.88
CA ALA A 73 23.88 -19.12 1.68
C ALA A 73 22.67 -20.04 1.44
N THR A 74 22.52 -20.54 0.21
CA THR A 74 21.43 -21.46 -0.20
C THR A 74 21.66 -22.91 0.19
N ALA A 75 22.83 -23.27 0.72
CA ALA A 75 23.15 -24.65 1.04
C ALA A 75 22.83 -25.01 2.49
N LEU A 76 22.58 -26.29 2.68
CA LEU A 76 22.35 -26.92 3.96
C LEU A 76 23.65 -27.56 4.46
N TYR A 77 23.95 -27.38 5.73
CA TYR A 77 25.16 -27.90 6.37
C TYR A 77 24.82 -28.71 7.61
N SER A 78 25.46 -29.86 7.77
CA SER A 78 25.46 -30.62 9.02
C SER A 78 26.48 -30.01 9.96
N CYS A 79 26.05 -29.82 11.20
CA CYS A 79 26.77 -29.07 12.18
C CYS A 79 26.89 -29.82 13.49
N LYS A 80 28.11 -29.75 14.04
CA LYS A 80 28.41 -30.11 15.42
C LYS A 80 29.02 -28.88 16.09
N LYS A 81 28.51 -28.47 17.24
CA LYS A 81 28.88 -27.26 17.95
C LYS A 81 30.40 -27.11 18.06
N GLY A 82 30.91 -25.95 17.62
CA GLY A 82 32.35 -25.63 17.60
C GLY A 82 33.17 -26.31 16.50
N GLN A 83 32.56 -27.12 15.63
CA GLN A 83 33.23 -27.75 14.48
C GLN A 83 32.95 -27.00 13.18
N ASN A 84 33.74 -27.30 12.14
CA ASN A 84 33.48 -26.77 10.80
C ASN A 84 32.18 -27.39 10.25
N PRO A 85 31.31 -26.60 9.60
CA PRO A 85 30.12 -27.11 8.96
C PRO A 85 30.49 -28.07 7.84
N THR A 86 29.77 -29.20 7.78
CA THR A 86 29.93 -30.19 6.71
C THR A 86 28.82 -29.98 5.70
N TYR A 87 29.18 -29.68 4.45
CA TYR A 87 28.21 -29.47 3.37
C TYR A 87 27.34 -30.72 3.17
N LEU A 88 26.02 -30.56 3.18
CA LEU A 88 25.06 -31.63 2.89
C LEU A 88 24.54 -31.52 1.45
N LYS A 89 23.88 -30.42 1.11
CA LYS A 89 23.27 -30.20 -0.20
C LYS A 89 23.01 -28.72 -0.47
N ASP A 90 22.92 -28.34 -1.74
CA ASP A 90 22.45 -27.02 -2.17
C ASP A 90 20.92 -27.05 -2.26
N CYS A 91 20.24 -26.04 -1.71
CA CYS A 91 18.79 -25.95 -1.86
C CYS A 91 18.39 -25.35 -3.20
N TYR A 92 19.30 -24.75 -3.99
CA TYR A 92 18.96 -24.13 -5.27
C TYR A 92 18.22 -25.11 -6.22
N PRO A 93 17.11 -24.69 -6.88
CA PRO A 93 16.57 -23.33 -6.94
C PRO A 93 15.59 -22.98 -5.81
N ASN A 94 15.43 -23.86 -4.83
CA ASN A 94 14.66 -23.65 -3.61
C ASN A 94 15.48 -22.85 -2.58
N ARG A 95 14.86 -22.46 -1.46
CA ARG A 95 15.57 -21.74 -0.39
C ARG A 95 15.87 -22.65 0.78
N CYS A 96 16.94 -22.36 1.50
CA CYS A 96 17.10 -22.88 2.85
C CYS A 96 16.20 -22.06 3.78
N SER A 97 15.51 -22.73 4.71
CA SER A 97 14.64 -22.08 5.70
C SER A 97 15.08 -22.49 7.08
N SER A 98 15.36 -21.50 7.93
CA SER A 98 15.67 -21.77 9.32
C SER A 98 14.42 -22.16 10.10
N THR A 99 14.43 -23.33 10.73
CA THR A 99 13.26 -23.84 11.48
C THR A 99 13.15 -23.21 12.87
N SER A 100 14.05 -22.29 13.22
CA SER A 100 14.15 -21.59 14.49
C SER A 100 12.92 -20.71 14.87
N MET A 101 11.85 -20.70 14.07
CA MET A 101 10.64 -19.92 14.32
C MET A 101 9.31 -20.69 14.29
N ALA A 102 9.30 -22.01 14.03
CA ALA A 102 8.04 -22.76 13.88
C ALA A 102 7.58 -23.55 15.13
N ALA A 103 8.31 -23.48 16.26
CA ALA A 103 7.91 -24.14 17.50
C ALA A 103 7.37 -23.14 18.54
N ALA A 104 6.29 -22.43 18.18
CA ALA A 104 5.48 -21.68 19.15
C ALA A 104 4.10 -22.34 19.30
N SER A 105 4.06 -23.65 19.60
CA SER A 105 2.87 -24.30 20.14
C SER A 105 3.21 -25.59 20.87
N ALA A 106 3.88 -25.49 22.01
CA ALA A 106 3.68 -26.34 23.18
C ALA A 106 4.56 -25.80 24.31
N ALA A 107 3.92 -25.37 25.39
CA ALA A 107 4.62 -25.17 26.64
C ALA A 107 5.18 -26.53 27.08
N GLU A 108 6.51 -26.69 27.09
CA GLU A 108 7.26 -27.43 28.11
C GLU A 108 8.77 -27.50 27.78
N VAL A 109 9.59 -27.16 28.79
CA VAL A 109 11.04 -27.39 28.93
C VAL A 109 11.97 -26.82 27.84
N PHE A 110 12.72 -25.78 28.18
CA PHE A 110 13.87 -25.27 27.40
C PHE A 110 15.01 -26.31 27.39
N VAL A 111 14.92 -27.31 26.53
CA VAL A 111 16.09 -28.07 26.06
C VAL A 111 16.61 -27.32 24.83
N ALA A 112 17.91 -27.10 24.73
CA ALA A 112 18.53 -26.54 23.53
C ALA A 112 18.31 -27.52 22.36
N GLU A 113 17.20 -27.34 21.63
CA GLU A 113 16.88 -28.19 20.49
C GLU A 113 17.87 -27.90 19.36
N ALA A 114 18.39 -28.99 18.77
CA ALA A 114 19.27 -28.91 17.63
C ALA A 114 18.60 -28.14 16.49
N SER A 115 19.36 -27.25 15.84
CA SER A 115 18.94 -26.60 14.60
C SER A 115 18.51 -27.65 13.57
N ASN A 116 17.37 -27.46 12.91
CA ASN A 116 16.88 -28.42 11.91
C ASN A 116 16.37 -27.69 10.67
N ASP A 117 17.26 -26.92 10.06
CA ASP A 117 16.97 -26.16 8.85
C ASP A 117 16.72 -27.10 7.68
N GLN A 118 15.88 -26.68 6.73
CA GLN A 118 15.46 -27.52 5.61
C GLN A 118 15.41 -26.74 4.30
N CYS A 119 15.55 -27.46 3.18
CA CYS A 119 15.27 -26.89 1.87
C CYS A 119 13.75 -26.82 1.65
N VAL A 120 13.20 -25.63 1.57
CA VAL A 120 11.78 -25.38 1.33
C VAL A 120 11.62 -24.80 -0.06
N ASP A 121 10.65 -25.30 -0.80
CA ASP A 121 10.32 -24.79 -2.14
C ASP A 121 10.12 -23.27 -2.06
N SER A 122 10.90 -22.55 -2.87
CA SER A 122 10.92 -21.09 -2.90
C SER A 122 9.60 -20.47 -3.36
N CYS A 123 8.71 -21.28 -3.96
CA CYS A 123 7.36 -20.88 -4.33
C CYS A 123 6.33 -21.07 -3.22
N LYS A 124 6.75 -21.60 -2.07
CA LYS A 124 5.91 -21.72 -0.86
C LYS A 124 6.14 -20.55 0.08
N CYS A 125 5.14 -20.30 0.93
CA CYS A 125 5.19 -19.29 1.97
C CYS A 125 6.31 -19.58 2.98
N SER A 126 7.00 -18.53 3.47
CA SER A 126 7.99 -18.63 4.55
C SER A 126 7.35 -18.60 5.92
N GLU A 127 6.24 -17.87 6.04
CA GLU A 127 5.49 -17.65 7.27
C GLU A 127 4.02 -17.39 6.94
N ALA A 128 3.19 -17.25 7.98
CA ALA A 128 1.81 -16.83 7.81
C ALA A 128 1.73 -15.31 7.67
N GLY A 129 0.83 -14.82 6.82
CA GLY A 129 0.65 -13.37 6.60
C GLY A 129 0.18 -13.05 5.19
N LEU A 130 0.06 -11.75 4.92
CA LEU A 130 -0.16 -11.22 3.57
C LEU A 130 1.18 -10.83 2.96
N ILE A 131 1.44 -11.30 1.75
CA ILE A 131 2.74 -11.18 1.09
C ILE A 131 2.55 -10.77 -0.37
N CYS A 132 3.32 -9.80 -0.84
CA CYS A 132 3.35 -9.38 -2.23
C CYS A 132 3.91 -10.49 -3.12
N GLY A 133 3.27 -10.72 -4.27
CA GLY A 133 3.73 -11.67 -5.27
C GLY A 133 5.16 -11.40 -5.76
N SER A 134 5.62 -10.15 -5.67
CA SER A 134 6.99 -9.73 -6.04
C SER A 134 8.08 -10.26 -5.12
N THR A 135 7.72 -10.72 -3.91
CA THR A 135 8.67 -11.36 -2.98
C THR A 135 8.99 -12.80 -3.39
N PHE A 136 8.15 -13.41 -4.22
CA PHE A 136 8.36 -14.76 -4.73
C PHE A 136 9.22 -14.73 -6.01
N PRO A 137 10.06 -15.75 -6.24
CA PRO A 137 10.83 -15.86 -7.48
C PRO A 137 9.93 -15.88 -8.73
N ALA A 138 10.40 -15.26 -9.82
CA ALA A 138 9.64 -15.17 -11.08
C ALA A 138 9.19 -16.54 -11.63
N LYS A 139 9.97 -17.61 -11.39
CA LYS A 139 9.63 -19.00 -11.79
C LYS A 139 8.32 -19.52 -11.17
N CYS A 140 7.82 -18.89 -10.11
CA CYS A 140 6.59 -19.28 -9.43
C CYS A 140 5.33 -18.79 -10.17
N ASN A 141 5.47 -17.98 -11.22
CA ASN A 141 4.37 -17.45 -12.03
C ASN A 141 3.29 -16.69 -11.23
N LEU A 142 3.67 -16.08 -10.11
CA LEU A 142 2.79 -15.21 -9.33
C LEU A 142 2.81 -13.79 -9.91
N LYS A 143 1.69 -13.09 -9.79
CA LYS A 143 1.60 -11.68 -10.23
C LYS A 143 2.32 -10.81 -9.21
N GLY A 144 3.44 -10.21 -9.61
CA GLY A 144 4.26 -9.37 -8.73
C GLY A 144 3.51 -8.22 -8.05
N THR A 145 2.47 -7.70 -8.72
CA THR A 145 1.64 -6.59 -8.24
C THR A 145 0.49 -7.03 -7.33
N SER A 146 0.32 -8.32 -7.06
CA SER A 146 -0.82 -8.83 -6.28
C SER A 146 -0.41 -9.22 -4.87
N LEU A 147 -1.39 -9.21 -3.97
CA LEU A 147 -1.25 -9.66 -2.58
C LEU A 147 -1.73 -11.10 -2.46
N TYR A 148 -0.92 -11.93 -1.81
CA TYR A 148 -1.17 -13.34 -1.57
C TYR A 148 -1.27 -13.61 -0.07
N LYS A 149 -2.15 -14.53 0.31
CA LYS A 149 -2.31 -14.99 1.69
C LYS A 149 -1.59 -16.30 1.91
N CYS A 150 -0.79 -16.31 2.97
CA CYS A 150 -0.07 -17.46 3.47
C CYS A 150 -0.66 -17.87 4.82
N THR A 151 -1.07 -19.13 4.97
CA THR A 151 -1.60 -19.65 6.24
C THR A 151 -0.52 -20.24 7.15
N GLY A 152 0.70 -20.43 6.62
CA GLY A 152 1.84 -20.95 7.35
C GLY A 152 3.02 -21.24 6.43
N ALA A 153 4.16 -21.56 7.05
CA ALA A 153 5.39 -21.93 6.33
C ALA A 153 5.17 -23.21 5.50
N GLY A 154 5.71 -23.22 4.27
CA GLY A 154 5.63 -24.37 3.36
C GLY A 154 4.29 -24.53 2.62
N VAL A 155 3.30 -23.67 2.87
CA VAL A 155 2.01 -23.69 2.18
C VAL A 155 2.07 -22.94 0.85
N ASP A 156 1.23 -23.31 -0.12
CA ASP A 156 1.05 -22.56 -1.37
C ASP A 156 0.43 -21.19 -1.11
N PRO A 157 0.99 -20.10 -1.67
CA PRO A 157 0.39 -18.78 -1.57
C PRO A 157 -0.92 -18.74 -2.35
N VAL A 158 -1.99 -18.28 -1.69
CA VAL A 158 -3.31 -18.12 -2.31
C VAL A 158 -3.52 -16.66 -2.67
N LEU A 159 -3.92 -16.36 -3.90
CA LEU A 159 -4.19 -14.98 -4.31
C LEU A 159 -5.33 -14.40 -3.46
N GLU A 160 -5.05 -13.34 -2.70
CA GLU A 160 -6.04 -12.66 -1.86
C GLU A 160 -6.61 -11.45 -2.61
N THR A 161 -5.77 -10.62 -3.22
CA THR A 161 -6.19 -9.38 -3.90
C THR A 161 -5.23 -9.02 -5.03
N GLU A 162 -5.78 -8.64 -6.19
CA GLU A 162 -4.98 -8.03 -7.26
C GLU A 162 -4.85 -6.51 -7.01
N CYS A 163 -3.63 -6.02 -6.75
CA CYS A 163 -3.43 -4.59 -6.50
C CYS A 163 -3.25 -3.82 -7.82
N THR A 164 -4.16 -2.90 -8.10
CA THR A 164 -4.18 -2.13 -9.36
C THR A 164 -2.98 -1.19 -9.52
N LYS A 165 -2.45 -0.64 -8.41
CA LYS A 165 -1.31 0.28 -8.40
C LYS A 165 0.01 -0.37 -7.94
N GLY A 166 -0.02 -1.68 -7.67
CA GLY A 166 1.11 -2.41 -7.12
C GLY A 166 0.97 -2.73 -5.63
N CYS A 167 1.83 -3.63 -5.17
CA CYS A 167 1.89 -4.14 -3.81
C CYS A 167 3.12 -3.57 -3.11
N VAL A 168 2.98 -3.20 -1.84
CA VAL A 168 4.03 -2.60 -1.00
C VAL A 168 4.48 -3.62 0.04
N VAL A 169 5.78 -3.89 0.06
CA VAL A 169 6.40 -4.79 1.04
C VAL A 169 6.60 -4.03 2.35
N ASN A 170 6.08 -4.58 3.44
CA ASN A 170 6.15 -3.98 4.78
C ASN A 170 6.96 -4.86 5.74
N ALA A 171 7.28 -4.34 6.93
CA ALA A 171 7.93 -5.13 7.99
C ALA A 171 6.99 -6.16 8.67
N GLY A 172 5.70 -6.16 8.29
CA GLY A 172 4.68 -7.11 8.73
C GLY A 172 3.87 -7.54 7.51
N ASP A 173 2.54 -7.55 7.62
CA ASP A 173 1.69 -7.83 6.47
C ASP A 173 1.90 -6.82 5.33
N ASP A 174 2.16 -7.35 4.14
CA ASP A 174 2.20 -6.58 2.92
C ASP A 174 0.82 -6.03 2.59
N SER A 175 0.78 -4.93 1.85
CA SER A 175 -0.47 -4.27 1.52
C SER A 175 -0.50 -3.86 0.06
N CYS A 176 -1.70 -3.84 -0.51
CA CYS A 176 -1.88 -3.13 -1.77
C CYS A 176 -1.61 -1.64 -1.52
N THR A 177 -0.95 -0.98 -2.46
CA THR A 177 -0.87 0.49 -2.46
C THR A 177 -2.30 1.00 -2.39
N ALA A 178 -2.68 1.55 -1.24
CA ALA A 178 -4.06 1.93 -0.99
C ALA A 178 -4.49 2.89 -2.09
N SER A 179 -5.58 2.56 -2.79
CA SER A 179 -6.28 3.55 -3.60
C SER A 179 -7.17 4.37 -2.66
N ASP A 180 -6.59 4.94 -1.59
CA ASP A 180 -7.28 5.87 -0.68
C ASP A 180 -7.74 7.13 -1.41
N ASP A 181 -7.26 7.36 -2.62
CA ASP A 181 -7.71 8.43 -3.49
C ASP A 181 -9.19 8.33 -3.89
N CYS A 182 -9.87 7.19 -3.64
CA CYS A 182 -11.31 7.04 -3.89
C CYS A 182 -12.19 7.36 -2.68
N LYS A 183 -11.58 7.82 -1.58
CA LYS A 183 -12.29 8.23 -0.38
C LYS A 183 -12.39 9.74 -0.31
N CYS A 184 -13.42 10.22 0.36
CA CYS A 184 -13.57 11.61 0.69
C CYS A 184 -12.38 12.11 1.53
N LYS A 185 -11.84 13.28 1.20
CA LYS A 185 -10.75 13.91 1.96
C LYS A 185 -11.25 14.77 3.12
N ASP A 186 -12.46 15.31 2.98
CA ASP A 186 -13.14 16.16 3.95
C ASP A 186 -14.66 15.91 3.90
N LYS A 187 -15.46 16.89 4.34
CA LYS A 187 -16.93 16.83 4.36
C LYS A 187 -17.60 17.55 3.19
N ASP A 188 -16.82 18.22 2.36
CA ASP A 188 -17.36 19.05 1.29
C ASP A 188 -17.76 18.18 0.09
N ASP A 189 -18.79 18.61 -0.64
CA ASP A 189 -19.17 17.91 -1.87
C ASP A 189 -18.05 18.07 -2.92
N VAL A 190 -17.76 17.00 -3.67
CA VAL A 190 -16.60 16.94 -4.57
C VAL A 190 -17.03 16.44 -5.95
N CYS A 191 -16.47 17.02 -6.99
CA CYS A 191 -16.65 16.54 -8.35
C CYS A 191 -16.03 15.16 -8.55
N GLY A 192 -16.70 14.31 -9.33
CA GLY A 192 -16.22 12.96 -9.65
C GLY A 192 -14.86 12.94 -10.37
N ASN A 193 -14.51 14.01 -11.08
CA ASN A 193 -13.20 14.19 -11.73
C ASN A 193 -12.05 14.52 -10.75
N ALA A 194 -12.35 14.93 -9.52
CA ALA A 194 -11.35 15.13 -8.48
C ALA A 194 -10.82 13.81 -7.92
N PHE A 195 -11.56 12.72 -8.13
CA PHE A 195 -11.14 11.36 -7.82
C PHE A 195 -10.40 10.76 -9.03
N PRO A 196 -9.38 9.91 -8.83
CA PRO A 196 -8.74 9.22 -9.93
C PRO A 196 -9.70 8.37 -10.75
N SER A 197 -9.41 8.21 -12.04
CA SER A 197 -10.20 7.39 -12.97
C SER A 197 -10.38 5.94 -12.51
N ALA A 198 -9.45 5.42 -11.69
CA ALA A 198 -9.54 4.09 -11.09
C ALA A 198 -10.77 3.90 -10.17
N CYS A 199 -11.32 4.99 -9.62
CA CYS A 199 -12.48 4.95 -8.74
C CYS A 199 -13.81 4.69 -9.47
N LYS A 200 -13.80 4.71 -10.81
CA LYS A 200 -14.98 4.48 -11.67
C LYS A 200 -16.17 5.40 -11.34
N LEU A 201 -15.88 6.60 -10.82
CA LEU A 201 -16.88 7.65 -10.61
C LEU A 201 -17.16 8.39 -11.92
N ILE A 202 -18.35 8.98 -12.02
CA ILE A 202 -18.74 9.77 -13.19
C ILE A 202 -18.04 11.12 -13.10
N SER A 203 -17.07 11.36 -13.99
CA SER A 203 -16.22 12.57 -14.01
C SER A 203 -17.02 13.88 -13.94
N GLY A 204 -18.20 13.94 -14.57
CA GLY A 204 -19.06 15.12 -14.61
C GLY A 204 -20.17 15.14 -13.56
N ALA A 205 -20.09 14.34 -12.51
CA ALA A 205 -21.09 14.31 -11.44
C ALA A 205 -20.55 14.88 -10.13
N LEU A 206 -21.46 15.36 -9.28
CA LEU A 206 -21.17 15.85 -7.94
C LEU A 206 -21.47 14.73 -6.93
N TYR A 207 -20.53 14.49 -6.03
CA TYR A 207 -20.61 13.47 -4.99
C TYR A 207 -20.60 14.13 -3.61
N SER A 208 -21.39 13.59 -2.67
CA SER A 208 -21.39 14.03 -1.28
C SER A 208 -20.44 13.24 -0.42
N CYS A 209 -19.70 13.98 0.42
CA CYS A 209 -18.76 13.48 1.40
C CYS A 209 -19.16 13.81 2.84
N SER A 210 -20.44 14.10 3.08
CA SER A 210 -20.96 14.54 4.39
C SER A 210 -20.63 13.63 5.58
N ALA A 211 -20.35 12.34 5.35
CA ALA A 211 -19.92 11.40 6.38
C ALA A 211 -18.45 11.60 6.84
N GLY A 212 -17.67 12.42 6.14
CA GLY A 212 -16.32 12.84 6.51
C GLY A 212 -15.18 12.10 5.80
N ALA A 213 -13.96 12.46 6.19
CA ALA A 213 -12.73 11.92 5.61
C ALA A 213 -12.66 10.38 5.73
N GLY A 214 -12.17 9.70 4.69
CA GLY A 214 -12.05 8.24 4.63
C GLY A 214 -13.34 7.50 4.27
N THR A 215 -14.46 8.21 4.11
CA THR A 215 -15.73 7.61 3.69
C THR A 215 -15.87 7.48 2.18
N ASN A 216 -16.80 6.62 1.73
CA ASN A 216 -17.09 6.47 0.30
C ASN A 216 -17.91 7.66 -0.19
N PRO A 217 -17.56 8.30 -1.32
CA PRO A 217 -18.38 9.36 -1.91
C PRO A 217 -19.73 8.79 -2.37
N VAL A 218 -20.82 9.51 -2.07
CA VAL A 218 -22.18 9.13 -2.47
C VAL A 218 -22.62 10.04 -3.61
N LEU A 219 -23.05 9.47 -4.74
CA LEU A 219 -23.51 10.27 -5.89
C LEU A 219 -24.68 11.17 -5.48
N LEU A 220 -24.51 12.49 -5.59
CA LEU A 220 -25.55 13.46 -5.29
C LEU A 220 -26.38 13.77 -6.55
N LYS A 221 -25.70 14.14 -7.64
CA LYS A 221 -26.32 14.41 -8.96
C LYS A 221 -25.29 14.42 -10.08
N THR A 222 -25.73 14.11 -11.31
CA THR A 222 -24.93 14.35 -12.52
C THR A 222 -25.07 15.79 -12.97
N CYS A 223 -23.98 16.48 -13.30
CA CYS A 223 -24.02 17.87 -13.73
C CYS A 223 -24.49 18.01 -15.18
N PRO A 224 -25.16 19.13 -15.53
CA PRO A 224 -25.47 19.46 -16.91
C PRO A 224 -24.20 19.45 -17.77
N ASP A 225 -24.31 18.89 -18.98
CA ASP A 225 -23.20 18.76 -19.94
C ASP A 225 -21.95 18.05 -19.40
N ASN A 226 -22.09 17.28 -18.31
CA ASN A 226 -20.98 16.67 -17.56
C ASN A 226 -19.94 17.70 -17.06
N GLN A 227 -20.35 18.96 -16.82
CA GLN A 227 -19.46 20.02 -16.32
C GLN A 227 -19.64 20.22 -14.82
N CYS A 228 -18.77 19.59 -14.03
CA CYS A 228 -18.62 19.86 -12.61
C CYS A 228 -17.44 20.82 -12.41
N ASP A 229 -17.66 21.89 -11.65
CA ASP A 229 -16.70 22.97 -11.43
C ASP A 229 -16.00 22.78 -10.08
N VAL A 230 -14.67 22.64 -10.13
CA VAL A 230 -13.83 22.43 -8.95
C VAL A 230 -13.46 23.79 -8.37
N GLN A 231 -13.83 24.04 -7.12
CA GLN A 231 -13.63 25.35 -6.49
C GLN A 231 -13.06 25.25 -5.07
N VAL A 232 -12.68 26.38 -4.49
CA VAL A 232 -12.24 26.43 -3.09
C VAL A 232 -13.46 26.28 -2.19
N GLY A 233 -13.59 25.12 -1.54
CA GLY A 233 -14.76 24.72 -0.75
C GLY A 233 -15.58 23.65 -1.48
N PRO A 234 -16.91 23.55 -1.25
CA PRO A 234 -17.73 22.53 -1.88
C PRO A 234 -17.88 22.76 -3.38
N ASP A 235 -17.55 21.75 -4.17
CA ASP A 235 -17.69 21.75 -5.62
C ASP A 235 -19.15 21.90 -6.05
N GLN A 236 -19.36 22.44 -7.24
CA GLN A 236 -20.71 22.69 -7.77
C GLN A 236 -20.82 22.31 -9.23
N CYS A 237 -22.02 21.88 -9.63
CA CYS A 237 -22.31 21.75 -11.05
C CYS A 237 -22.35 23.12 -11.70
N LYS A 238 -21.68 23.26 -12.83
CA LYS A 238 -21.79 24.47 -13.64
C LYS A 238 -23.24 24.57 -14.16
N PRO A 239 -23.88 25.75 -14.06
CA PRO A 239 -25.20 25.93 -14.62
C PRO A 239 -25.21 25.56 -16.11
N GLY A 240 -26.18 24.75 -16.51
CA GLY A 240 -26.37 24.41 -17.91
C GLY A 240 -26.71 25.66 -18.74
N PRO A 241 -26.53 25.61 -20.06
CA PRO A 241 -26.86 26.74 -20.96
C PRO A 241 -28.33 27.16 -20.90
N CYS A 242 -29.21 26.28 -20.42
CA CYS A 242 -30.64 26.49 -20.27
C CYS A 242 -31.09 26.78 -18.83
N GLU A 243 -30.14 26.97 -17.92
CA GLU A 243 -30.41 27.21 -16.50
C GLU A 243 -30.19 28.67 -16.14
N CYS A 244 -30.91 29.12 -15.12
CA CYS A 244 -30.83 30.46 -14.58
C CYS A 244 -29.44 30.74 -14.00
N LYS A 245 -28.80 31.83 -14.43
CA LYS A 245 -27.50 32.26 -13.92
C LYS A 245 -27.59 32.92 -12.55
N ASP A 246 -28.74 33.51 -12.25
CA ASP A 246 -29.11 34.18 -11.00
C ASP A 246 -30.61 33.98 -10.72
N THR A 247 -31.16 34.74 -9.79
CA THR A 247 -32.61 34.73 -9.46
C THR A 247 -33.40 35.78 -10.23
N ASN A 248 -32.79 36.44 -11.22
CA ASN A 248 -33.47 37.47 -11.99
C ASN A 248 -34.27 36.84 -13.13
N PRO A 249 -35.42 37.41 -13.51
CA PRO A 249 -36.16 36.93 -14.67
C PRO A 249 -35.27 36.97 -15.93
N VAL A 250 -35.31 35.91 -16.71
CA VAL A 250 -34.53 35.80 -17.94
C VAL A 250 -35.44 35.77 -19.14
N CYS A 251 -35.02 36.45 -20.20
CA CYS A 251 -35.77 36.42 -21.43
C CYS A 251 -35.49 35.12 -22.19
N GLY A 252 -36.52 34.46 -22.73
CA GLY A 252 -36.33 33.23 -23.52
C GLY A 252 -35.36 33.40 -24.69
N SER A 253 -35.26 34.60 -25.26
CA SER A 253 -34.32 34.94 -26.33
C SER A 253 -32.85 35.01 -25.90
N THR A 254 -32.57 35.14 -24.60
CA THR A 254 -31.21 35.21 -24.04
C THR A 254 -30.62 33.83 -23.75
N LEU A 255 -31.45 32.79 -23.83
CA LEU A 255 -31.05 31.40 -23.67
C LEU A 255 -30.93 30.73 -25.06
N PRO A 256 -30.07 29.71 -25.23
CA PRO A 256 -29.90 29.04 -26.51
C PRO A 256 -31.20 28.40 -27.03
N ASP A 257 -31.37 28.37 -28.34
CA ASP A 257 -32.57 27.79 -29.01
C ASP A 257 -32.80 26.32 -28.63
N SER A 258 -31.73 25.59 -28.29
CA SER A 258 -31.79 24.21 -27.80
C SER A 258 -32.57 24.05 -26.50
N CYS A 259 -32.82 25.13 -25.77
CA CYS A 259 -33.58 25.13 -24.52
C CYS A 259 -35.09 25.00 -24.74
N GLY A 260 -35.58 25.20 -25.98
CA GLY A 260 -37.01 25.05 -26.31
C GLY A 260 -37.92 26.09 -25.65
N LEU A 261 -37.35 27.23 -25.24
CA LEU A 261 -38.09 28.33 -24.61
C LEU A 261 -38.58 29.32 -25.67
N ASP A 262 -39.76 29.89 -25.46
CA ASP A 262 -40.35 30.91 -26.34
C ASP A 262 -39.55 32.20 -26.21
N LYS A 263 -38.96 32.66 -27.32
CA LYS A 263 -38.07 33.83 -27.35
C LYS A 263 -38.75 35.14 -26.91
N SER A 264 -40.09 35.20 -26.94
CA SER A 264 -40.91 36.37 -26.59
C SER A 264 -41.49 36.29 -25.18
N THR A 265 -41.03 35.34 -24.37
CA THR A 265 -41.53 35.10 -23.01
C THR A 265 -40.46 35.42 -21.99
N LEU A 266 -40.84 36.19 -20.96
CA LEU A 266 -40.00 36.47 -19.79
C LEU A 266 -40.21 35.37 -18.74
N TYR A 267 -39.20 34.56 -18.49
CA TYR A 267 -39.24 33.43 -17.57
C TYR A 267 -38.74 33.80 -16.18
N GLN A 268 -39.32 33.18 -15.14
CA GLN A 268 -38.89 33.42 -13.76
C GLN A 268 -37.79 32.43 -13.34
N CYS A 269 -36.80 32.96 -12.63
CA CYS A 269 -35.69 32.19 -12.07
C CYS A 269 -35.77 32.21 -10.55
N THR A 270 -36.22 31.11 -9.96
CA THR A 270 -36.33 30.97 -8.49
C THR A 270 -34.99 30.70 -7.84
N LYS A 271 -34.08 30.02 -8.54
CA LYS A 271 -32.76 29.64 -8.02
C LYS A 271 -31.75 29.53 -9.16
N LYS A 272 -30.50 29.92 -8.87
CA LYS A 272 -29.36 29.71 -9.76
C LYS A 272 -29.17 28.21 -10.04
N GLY A 273 -29.00 27.85 -11.31
CA GLY A 273 -28.82 26.47 -11.75
C GLY A 273 -30.12 25.66 -11.88
N GLU A 274 -31.30 26.30 -11.77
CA GLU A 274 -32.57 25.67 -12.12
C GLU A 274 -33.01 26.11 -13.52
N LYS A 275 -33.85 25.28 -14.15
CA LYS A 275 -34.49 25.67 -15.40
C LYS A 275 -35.50 26.81 -15.11
N PRO A 276 -35.54 27.85 -15.95
CA PRO A 276 -36.53 28.91 -15.83
C PRO A 276 -37.95 28.30 -15.86
N SER A 277 -38.84 28.80 -15.00
CA SER A 277 -40.20 28.28 -14.89
C SER A 277 -41.22 29.41 -14.83
N GLY A 278 -42.43 29.15 -15.37
CA GLY A 278 -43.43 30.20 -15.56
C GLY A 278 -42.98 31.25 -16.58
N GLY A 279 -43.92 31.96 -17.21
CA GLY A 279 -43.55 32.95 -18.22
C GLY A 279 -44.66 33.95 -18.52
N GLN A 280 -44.30 35.22 -18.63
CA GLN A 280 -45.19 36.26 -19.14
C GLN A 280 -44.80 36.55 -20.58
N LYS A 281 -45.74 36.33 -21.53
CA LYS A 281 -45.54 36.74 -22.92
C LYS A 281 -45.48 38.26 -23.00
N CYS A 282 -44.47 38.77 -23.68
CA CYS A 282 -44.33 40.20 -23.93
C CYS A 282 -45.27 40.62 -25.07
N GLU A 283 -46.14 41.60 -24.82
CA GLU A 283 -47.13 42.08 -25.80
C GLU A 283 -46.48 42.68 -27.06
N SER A 284 -45.26 43.21 -26.93
CA SER A 284 -44.47 43.77 -28.03
C SER A 284 -43.71 42.75 -28.87
N GLY A 285 -43.77 41.45 -28.54
CA GLY A 285 -42.98 40.40 -29.20
C GLY A 285 -41.47 40.43 -28.88
N GLU A 286 -40.94 41.58 -28.44
CA GLU A 286 -39.60 41.71 -27.90
C GLU A 286 -39.64 41.78 -26.38
N CYS A 287 -38.85 40.92 -25.76
CA CYS A 287 -38.73 40.80 -24.33
C CYS A 287 -37.45 41.53 -23.88
N LYS A 288 -37.64 42.59 -23.10
CA LYS A 288 -36.57 43.48 -22.61
C LYS A 288 -36.42 43.29 -21.11
N THR A 289 -35.27 42.79 -20.67
CA THR A 289 -34.85 42.85 -19.27
C THR A 289 -34.15 44.18 -19.05
N THR A 290 -34.70 45.03 -18.19
CA THR A 290 -34.02 46.25 -17.68
C THR A 290 -32.87 45.90 -16.76
#